data_AF-A0A174RTQ8-F1
#
_entry.id   AF-A0A174RTQ8-F1
#
_cell.length_a   1.000
_cell.length_b   1.000
_cell.length_c   1.000
_cell.angle_alpha   90.00
_cell.angle_beta   90.00
_cell.angle_gamma   90.00
#
_symmetry.space_group_name_H-M   'P 1'
#
loop_
_entity.id
_entity.type
_entity.pdbx_description
1 polymer ?
#
loop_
_entity_poly.entity_id
_entity_poly.type
_entity_poly.pdbx_seq_one_letter_code
_entity_poly.pdbx_strand_id
1 'polypeptide(L)'
;MGYASKKINKKYLEEAIKSYEKRGVTNWRRTEVCARASLYLDREDKAKEYFEKASYMIDTLIGICKEDDALYELSRAIHMKANFLRLSGEVEKAKAVYREAKEMYEQLLEENKYPYYRDVYMGRYLCTLFFLKEYEKCIDLGKGKEEIYPVAFSMAILNNDKDAVGNLIDRIKRHAKEAKVGPGEEDGTVIAIWDWYEIGMKLLGLPSRIDYIDW
;
A
#
# COMPACT_ATOMS: atom_id res chain seq x y z
N MET A 1 -20.89 -13.31 7.54
CA MET A 1 -19.98 -14.47 7.56
C MET A 1 -18.68 -14.07 6.87
N GLY A 2 -17.65 -13.74 7.65
CA GLY A 2 -16.37 -13.21 7.16
C GLY A 2 -15.25 -14.26 7.18
N TYR A 3 -14.28 -14.09 6.28
CA TYR A 3 -12.98 -14.78 6.20
C TYR A 3 -12.99 -16.29 5.91
N ALA A 4 -13.28 -16.66 4.66
CA ALA A 4 -12.78 -17.89 4.05
C ALA A 4 -11.92 -17.49 2.84
N SER A 5 -10.58 -17.51 2.94
CA SER A 5 -9.80 -18.46 2.14
C SER A 5 -8.38 -18.75 2.65
N LYS A 6 -7.94 -18.18 3.77
CA LYS A 6 -6.84 -18.69 4.63
C LYS A 6 -7.10 -18.20 6.06
N LYS A 7 -7.17 -19.10 7.04
CA LYS A 7 -7.13 -18.72 8.45
C LYS A 7 -5.79 -17.99 8.67
N ILE A 8 -5.82 -16.80 9.26
CA ILE A 8 -4.58 -16.05 9.60
C ILE A 8 -3.60 -17.00 10.28
N ASN A 9 -2.40 -17.13 9.73
CA ASN A 9 -1.39 -18.04 10.24
C ASN A 9 -0.66 -17.41 11.43
N LYS A 10 -1.38 -17.29 12.56
CA LYS A 10 -0.87 -16.60 13.76
C LYS A 10 0.50 -17.12 14.19
N LYS A 11 0.72 -18.44 14.14
CA LYS A 11 2.01 -19.05 14.48
C LYS A 11 3.15 -18.51 13.60
N TYR A 12 2.95 -18.48 12.28
CA TYR A 12 3.94 -17.94 11.35
C TYR A 12 4.22 -16.45 11.62
N LEU A 13 3.18 -15.64 11.82
CA LEU A 13 3.33 -14.21 12.09
C LEU A 13 4.14 -13.95 13.38
N GLU A 14 3.88 -14.71 14.44
CA GLU A 14 4.63 -14.63 15.71
C GLU A 14 6.10 -15.05 15.52
N GLU A 15 6.34 -16.13 14.79
CA GLU A 15 7.69 -16.60 14.48
C GLU A 15 8.47 -15.59 13.62
N ALA A 16 7.80 -14.93 12.68
CA ALA A 16 8.38 -13.87 11.85
C ALA A 16 8.81 -12.68 12.71
N ILE A 17 7.91 -12.14 13.56
CA ILE A 17 8.22 -11.04 14.48
C ILE A 17 9.42 -11.42 15.36
N LYS A 18 9.36 -12.57 16.04
CA LYS A 18 10.42 -13.04 16.95
C LYS A 18 11.77 -13.19 16.24
N SER A 19 11.76 -13.73 15.02
CA SER A 19 12.97 -13.90 14.20
C SER A 19 13.62 -12.55 13.87
N TYR A 20 12.83 -11.55 13.48
CA TYR A 20 13.36 -10.22 13.14
C TYR A 20 13.78 -9.41 14.36
N GLU A 21 13.02 -9.45 15.45
CA GLU A 21 13.41 -8.82 16.72
C GLU A 21 14.73 -9.39 17.24
N LYS A 22 14.92 -10.72 17.20
CA LYS A 22 16.17 -11.37 17.62
C LYS A 22 17.38 -10.92 16.80
N ARG A 23 17.19 -10.68 15.50
CA ARG A 23 18.27 -10.29 14.56
C ARG A 23 18.52 -8.77 14.54
N GLY A 24 17.70 -8.00 15.25
CA GLY A 24 17.59 -6.56 15.06
C GLY A 24 16.77 -6.24 13.82
N VAL A 25 15.75 -5.39 14.01
CA VAL A 25 14.98 -4.80 12.92
C VAL A 25 15.83 -3.66 12.33
N THR A 26 16.69 -4.00 11.38
CA THR A 26 17.76 -3.12 10.87
C THR A 26 17.46 -2.43 9.53
N ASN A 27 16.35 -2.76 8.88
CA ASN A 27 15.94 -2.13 7.62
C ASN A 27 14.42 -2.08 7.51
N TRP A 28 13.93 -1.16 6.67
CA TRP A 28 12.51 -0.89 6.50
C TRP A 28 11.71 -2.13 6.09
N ARG A 29 12.25 -3.06 5.28
CA ARG A 29 11.54 -4.27 4.84
C ARG A 29 11.20 -5.16 6.02
N ARG A 30 12.17 -5.41 6.89
CA ARG A 30 11.96 -6.22 8.09
C ARG A 30 10.99 -5.53 9.04
N THR A 31 11.09 -4.21 9.15
CA THR A 31 10.16 -3.41 9.95
C THR A 31 8.73 -3.52 9.43
N GLU A 32 8.52 -3.41 8.12
CA GLU A 32 7.21 -3.56 7.49
C GLU A 32 6.61 -4.94 7.76
N VAL A 33 7.39 -6.02 7.64
CA VAL A 33 6.90 -7.37 7.93
C VAL A 33 6.43 -7.47 9.39
N CYS A 34 7.19 -6.92 10.34
CA CYS A 34 6.74 -6.86 11.75
C CYS A 34 5.48 -6.02 11.94
N ALA A 35 5.35 -4.90 11.21
CA ALA A 35 4.19 -4.02 11.26
C ALA A 35 2.92 -4.76 10.79
N ARG A 36 3.00 -5.38 9.61
CA ARG A 36 1.89 -6.14 9.01
C ARG A 36 1.53 -7.37 9.83
N ALA A 37 2.51 -8.12 10.31
CA ALA A 37 2.26 -9.23 11.21
C ALA A 37 1.56 -8.78 12.50
N SER A 38 1.98 -7.65 13.08
CA SER A 38 1.33 -7.08 14.27
C SER A 38 -0.11 -6.65 14.00
N LEU A 39 -0.37 -6.04 12.82
CA LEU A 39 -1.71 -5.64 12.39
C LEU A 39 -2.67 -6.85 12.35
N TYR A 40 -2.25 -7.95 11.72
CA TYR A 40 -3.05 -9.18 11.61
C TYR A 40 -3.09 -10.05 12.87
N LEU A 41 -2.28 -9.70 13.88
CA LEU A 41 -2.34 -10.26 15.23
C LEU A 41 -3.16 -9.39 16.20
N ASP A 42 -3.84 -8.36 15.68
CA ASP A 42 -4.67 -7.43 16.46
C ASP A 42 -3.82 -6.66 17.51
N ARG A 43 -2.58 -6.29 17.14
CA ARG A 43 -1.62 -5.52 17.95
C ARG A 43 -1.38 -4.14 17.35
N GLU A 44 -2.43 -3.31 17.34
CA GLU A 44 -2.46 -2.03 16.62
C GLU A 44 -1.34 -1.08 17.04
N ASP A 45 -1.09 -0.91 18.34
CA ASP A 45 -0.02 -0.02 18.84
C ASP A 45 1.36 -0.43 18.31
N LYS A 46 1.64 -1.75 18.28
CA LYS A 46 2.90 -2.27 17.73
C LYS A 46 2.96 -2.12 16.21
N ALA A 47 1.85 -2.35 15.52
CA ALA A 47 1.78 -2.16 14.08
C ALA A 47 2.11 -0.71 13.71
N LYS A 48 1.51 0.24 14.43
CA LYS A 48 1.77 1.67 14.31
C LYS A 48 3.25 2.00 14.54
N GLU A 49 3.82 1.57 15.66
CA GLU A 49 5.24 1.80 15.99
C GLU A 49 6.17 1.31 14.87
N TYR A 50 5.94 0.11 14.34
CA TYR A 50 6.75 -0.43 13.25
C TYR A 50 6.54 0.32 11.94
N PHE A 51 5.32 0.73 11.57
CA PHE A 51 5.11 1.53 10.37
C PHE A 51 5.79 2.91 10.47
N GLU A 52 5.73 3.59 11.62
CA GLU A 52 6.44 4.84 11.84
C GLU A 52 7.97 4.65 11.72
N LYS A 53 8.49 3.59 12.34
CA LYS A 53 9.90 3.23 12.25
C LYS A 53 10.31 2.92 10.81
N ALA A 54 9.47 2.23 10.04
CA ALA A 54 9.72 1.95 8.62
C ALA A 54 9.76 3.25 7.82
N SER A 55 8.83 4.18 8.05
CA SER A 55 8.82 5.52 7.45
C SER A 55 10.12 6.27 7.71
N TYR A 56 10.60 6.31 8.96
CA TYR A 56 11.87 6.97 9.30
C TYR A 56 13.08 6.34 8.58
N MET A 57 13.12 5.00 8.49
CA MET A 57 14.19 4.31 7.76
C MET A 57 14.22 4.62 6.26
N ILE A 58 13.09 5.02 5.68
CA ILE A 58 13.02 5.44 4.27
C ILE A 58 13.69 6.80 4.04
N ASP A 59 13.85 7.65 5.06
CA ASP A 59 14.54 8.94 4.92
C ASP A 59 15.99 8.77 4.48
N THR A 60 16.68 7.72 4.93
CA THR A 60 18.03 7.39 4.44
C THR A 60 18.03 7.03 2.95
N LEU A 61 17.03 6.26 2.50
CA LEU A 61 16.91 5.91 1.07
C LEU A 61 16.61 7.14 0.22
N ILE A 62 15.74 8.04 0.70
CA ILE A 62 15.45 9.32 0.05
C ILE A 62 16.72 10.16 -0.10
N GLY A 63 17.56 10.24 0.95
CA GLY A 63 18.84 10.95 0.90
C GLY A 63 19.76 10.42 -0.21
N ILE A 64 19.95 9.10 -0.25
CA ILE A 64 20.76 8.43 -1.29
C ILE A 64 20.21 8.72 -2.70
N CYS A 65 18.90 8.56 -2.91
CA CYS A 65 18.32 8.79 -4.24
C CYS A 65 18.38 10.25 -4.70
N LYS A 66 18.41 11.23 -3.78
CA LYS A 66 18.62 12.65 -4.10
C LYS A 66 20.04 12.93 -4.55
N GLU A 67 21.05 12.29 -3.94
CA GLU A 67 22.45 12.41 -4.34
C GLU A 67 22.71 11.81 -5.73
N ASP A 68 22.04 10.70 -6.05
CA ASP A 68 22.20 9.97 -7.31
C ASP A 68 21.37 10.52 -8.50
N ASP A 69 20.59 11.60 -8.32
CA ASP A 69 19.61 12.13 -9.29
C ASP A 69 18.66 11.04 -9.86
N ALA A 70 18.36 10.03 -9.04
CA ALA A 70 17.62 8.84 -9.44
C ALA A 70 16.11 9.07 -9.32
N LEU A 71 15.53 9.93 -10.17
CA LEU A 71 14.13 10.40 -10.06
C LEU A 71 13.10 9.28 -9.85
N TYR A 72 13.21 8.17 -10.59
CA TYR A 72 12.31 7.03 -10.42
C TYR A 72 12.45 6.33 -9.06
N GLU A 73 13.68 6.12 -8.58
CA GLU A 73 13.93 5.51 -7.27
C GLU A 73 13.51 6.45 -6.14
N LEU A 74 13.76 7.75 -6.29
CA LEU A 74 13.32 8.79 -5.37
C LEU A 74 11.80 8.83 -5.25
N SER A 75 11.08 8.88 -6.37
CA SER A 75 9.59 8.86 -6.38
C SER A 75 9.04 7.61 -5.68
N ARG A 76 9.68 6.45 -5.88
CA ARG A 76 9.31 5.20 -5.20
C ARG A 76 9.53 5.30 -3.69
N ALA A 77 10.67 5.83 -3.26
CA ALA A 77 10.98 5.98 -1.84
C ALA A 77 10.02 6.96 -1.15
N ILE A 78 9.70 8.09 -1.77
CA ILE A 78 8.71 9.05 -1.25
C ILE A 78 7.33 8.40 -1.14
N HIS A 79 6.88 7.67 -2.16
CA HIS A 79 5.62 6.93 -2.10
C HIS A 79 5.62 5.90 -0.96
N MET A 80 6.69 5.11 -0.80
CA MET A 80 6.81 4.17 0.32
C MET A 80 6.65 4.83 1.67
N LYS A 81 7.30 5.98 1.88
CA LYS A 81 7.17 6.78 3.09
C LYS A 81 5.72 7.19 3.33
N ALA A 82 5.03 7.70 2.31
CA ALA A 82 3.61 8.05 2.40
C ALA A 82 2.74 6.85 2.79
N ASN A 83 3.01 5.68 2.23
CA ASN A 83 2.27 4.46 2.55
C ASN A 83 2.47 4.02 4.00
N PHE A 84 3.70 4.06 4.51
CA PHE A 84 3.97 3.73 5.91
C PHE A 84 3.34 4.75 6.88
N LEU A 85 3.40 6.05 6.57
CA LEU A 85 2.70 7.07 7.36
C LEU A 85 1.18 6.86 7.36
N ARG A 86 0.60 6.47 6.22
CA ARG A 86 -0.83 6.15 6.12
C ARG A 86 -1.18 4.95 7.01
N LEU A 87 -0.40 3.88 6.93
CA LEU A 87 -0.62 2.66 7.70
C LEU A 87 -0.35 2.82 9.20
N SER A 88 0.44 3.82 9.60
CA SER A 88 0.60 4.21 11.01
C SER A 88 -0.50 5.14 11.54
N GLY A 89 -1.43 5.58 10.70
CA GLY A 89 -2.47 6.54 11.06
C GLY A 89 -2.03 8.01 11.06
N GLU A 90 -0.82 8.32 10.58
CA GLU A 90 -0.32 9.70 10.41
C GLU A 90 -0.85 10.34 9.11
N VAL A 91 -2.18 10.38 8.97
CA VAL A 91 -2.91 10.68 7.73
C VAL A 91 -2.49 12.00 7.08
N GLU A 92 -2.40 13.10 7.84
CA GLU A 92 -2.07 14.41 7.27
C GLU A 92 -0.62 14.48 6.77
N LYS A 93 0.32 13.82 7.45
CA LYS A 93 1.69 13.67 6.96
C LYS A 93 1.72 12.81 5.70
N ALA A 94 0.97 11.70 5.69
CA ALA A 94 0.86 10.83 4.51
C ALA A 94 0.36 11.59 3.29
N LYS A 95 -0.70 12.41 3.42
CA LYS A 95 -1.24 13.25 2.34
C LYS A 95 -0.18 14.21 1.78
N ALA A 96 0.58 14.89 2.65
CA ALA A 96 1.64 15.77 2.22
C ALA A 96 2.72 15.02 1.40
N VAL A 97 3.15 13.86 1.88
CA VAL A 97 4.17 13.04 1.19
C VAL A 97 3.61 12.40 -0.09
N TYR A 98 2.32 12.05 -0.15
CA TYR A 98 1.69 11.60 -1.40
C TYR A 98 1.63 12.70 -2.47
N ARG A 99 1.43 13.96 -2.09
CA ARG A 99 1.49 15.09 -3.03
C ARG A 99 2.89 15.24 -3.63
N GLU A 100 3.93 15.12 -2.81
CA GLU A 100 5.32 15.08 -3.29
C GLU A 100 5.53 13.91 -4.27
N ALA A 101 5.11 12.68 -3.91
CA ALA A 101 5.21 11.53 -4.82
C ALA A 101 4.46 11.77 -6.16
N LYS A 102 3.28 12.39 -6.10
CA LYS A 102 2.47 12.73 -7.28
C LYS A 102 3.22 13.67 -8.22
N GLU A 103 3.80 14.75 -7.73
CA GLU A 103 4.56 15.72 -8.55
C GLU A 103 5.72 15.02 -9.28
N MET A 104 6.41 14.12 -8.60
CA MET A 104 7.50 13.35 -9.20
C MET A 104 7.03 12.35 -10.27
N TYR A 105 5.87 11.71 -10.07
CA TYR A 105 5.29 10.83 -11.08
C TYR A 105 4.78 11.59 -12.30
N GLU A 106 4.24 12.79 -12.11
CA GLU A 106 3.86 13.70 -13.19
C GLU A 106 5.09 14.08 -14.02
N GLN A 107 6.19 14.47 -13.35
CA GLN A 107 7.46 14.74 -14.03
C GLN A 107 7.99 13.52 -14.81
N LEU A 108 7.98 12.32 -14.22
CA LEU A 108 8.42 11.08 -14.89
C LEU A 108 7.60 10.81 -16.17
N LEU A 109 6.30 11.09 -16.15
CA LEU A 109 5.40 10.89 -17.28
C LEU A 109 5.58 11.95 -18.37
N GLU A 110 5.71 13.22 -18.00
CA GLU A 110 5.91 14.35 -18.92
C GLU A 110 7.25 14.24 -19.67
N GLU A 111 8.32 13.94 -18.94
CA GLU A 111 9.65 13.76 -19.53
C GLU A 111 9.79 12.42 -20.28
N ASN A 112 8.81 11.51 -20.12
CA ASN A 112 8.90 10.11 -20.53
C ASN A 112 10.22 9.46 -20.04
N LYS A 113 10.68 9.85 -18.85
CA LYS A 113 11.93 9.37 -18.26
C LYS A 113 11.75 7.87 -17.95
N TYR A 114 12.74 7.06 -18.29
CA TYR A 114 12.73 5.61 -18.08
C TYR A 114 11.55 4.89 -18.77
N PRO A 115 11.41 4.95 -20.10
CA PRO A 115 10.24 4.45 -20.83
C PRO A 115 9.96 2.95 -20.60
N TYR A 116 11.01 2.15 -20.38
CA TYR A 116 10.87 0.72 -20.05
C TYR A 116 10.15 0.47 -18.71
N TYR A 117 10.21 1.42 -17.78
CA TYR A 117 9.56 1.34 -16.47
C TYR A 117 8.24 2.12 -16.40
N ARG A 118 7.74 2.62 -17.54
CA ARG A 118 6.56 3.48 -17.61
C ARG A 118 5.32 2.86 -17.02
N ASP A 119 5.04 1.60 -17.34
CA ASP A 119 3.90 0.90 -16.76
C ASP A 119 4.04 0.72 -15.24
N VAL A 120 5.27 0.55 -14.74
CA VAL A 120 5.54 0.38 -13.31
C VAL A 120 5.28 1.67 -12.54
N TYR A 121 5.85 2.80 -12.98
CA TYR A 121 5.57 4.06 -12.29
C TYR A 121 4.15 4.58 -12.55
N MET A 122 3.53 4.26 -13.69
CA MET A 122 2.11 4.54 -13.92
C MET A 122 1.23 3.82 -12.89
N GLY A 123 1.45 2.54 -12.65
CA GLY A 123 0.70 1.79 -11.62
C GLY A 123 0.85 2.41 -10.23
N ARG A 124 2.04 2.90 -9.88
CA ARG A 124 2.27 3.61 -8.62
C ARG A 124 1.59 4.98 -8.59
N TYR A 125 1.61 5.71 -9.70
CA TYR A 125 0.93 6.98 -9.79
C TYR A 125 -0.59 6.85 -9.60
N LEU A 126 -1.22 5.85 -10.25
CA LEU A 126 -2.64 5.55 -10.07
C LEU A 126 -3.00 5.27 -8.60
N CYS A 127 -2.13 4.53 -7.90
CA CYS A 127 -2.25 4.31 -6.46
C CYS A 127 -2.15 5.60 -5.64
N THR A 128 -1.21 6.49 -5.97
CA THR A 128 -1.09 7.81 -5.34
C THR A 128 -2.35 8.64 -5.55
N LEU A 129 -2.88 8.68 -6.77
CA LEU A 129 -4.13 9.39 -7.09
C LEU A 129 -5.32 8.84 -6.31
N PHE A 130 -5.45 7.51 -6.23
CA PHE A 130 -6.48 6.86 -5.43
C PHE A 130 -6.42 7.32 -3.97
N PHE A 131 -5.23 7.33 -3.36
CA PHE A 131 -5.07 7.76 -1.97
C PHE A 131 -5.21 9.27 -1.75
N LEU A 132 -5.01 10.09 -2.79
CA LEU A 132 -5.33 11.51 -2.77
C LEU A 132 -6.81 11.81 -3.08
N LYS A 133 -7.65 10.77 -3.27
CA LYS A 133 -9.05 10.86 -3.70
C LYS A 133 -9.25 11.55 -5.06
N GLU A 134 -8.22 11.56 -5.91
CA GLU A 134 -8.30 12.05 -7.29
C GLU A 134 -8.85 10.95 -8.21
N TYR A 135 -10.03 10.44 -7.87
CA TYR A 135 -10.63 9.25 -8.50
C TYR A 135 -10.89 9.43 -9.99
N GLU A 136 -11.40 10.59 -10.41
CA GLU A 136 -11.64 10.89 -11.83
C GLU A 136 -10.34 10.86 -12.63
N LYS A 137 -9.29 11.51 -12.13
CA LYS A 137 -7.95 11.50 -12.75
C LYS A 137 -7.34 10.09 -12.77
N CYS A 138 -7.54 9.32 -11.70
CA CYS A 138 -7.13 7.92 -11.61
C CYS A 138 -7.79 7.08 -12.71
N ILE A 139 -9.11 7.25 -12.92
CA ILE A 139 -9.85 6.56 -13.96
C ILE A 139 -9.40 7.00 -15.35
N ASP A 140 -9.27 8.30 -15.59
CA ASP A 140 -8.89 8.84 -16.89
C ASP A 140 -7.51 8.36 -17.35
N LEU A 141 -6.52 8.34 -16.46
CA LEU A 141 -5.18 7.82 -16.75
C LEU A 141 -5.14 6.29 -16.80
N GLY A 142 -6.05 5.64 -16.09
CA GLY A 142 -6.20 4.19 -16.02
C GLY A 142 -7.12 3.59 -17.10
N LYS A 143 -7.58 4.38 -18.08
CA LYS A 143 -8.45 3.89 -19.17
C LYS A 143 -7.81 2.69 -19.89
N GLY A 144 -8.58 1.61 -20.03
CA GLY A 144 -8.12 0.34 -20.58
C GLY A 144 -7.26 -0.50 -19.64
N LYS A 145 -7.17 -0.10 -18.35
CA LYS A 145 -6.51 -0.81 -17.25
C LYS A 145 -7.44 -0.95 -16.04
N GLU A 146 -8.73 -1.13 -16.28
CA GLU A 146 -9.78 -1.23 -15.25
C GLU A 146 -9.60 -2.47 -14.35
N GLU A 147 -8.74 -3.41 -14.74
CA GLU A 147 -8.30 -4.52 -13.90
C GLU A 147 -7.30 -4.09 -12.82
N ILE A 148 -6.75 -2.89 -12.83
CA ILE A 148 -5.83 -2.41 -11.79
C ILE A 148 -6.65 -1.88 -10.59
N TYR A 149 -6.32 -2.35 -9.38
CA TYR A 149 -7.12 -2.08 -8.16
C TYR A 149 -7.49 -0.60 -7.92
N PRO A 150 -6.55 0.37 -7.91
CA PRO A 150 -6.90 1.79 -7.70
C PRO A 150 -7.93 2.30 -8.72
N VAL A 151 -7.87 1.87 -9.98
CA VAL A 151 -8.83 2.27 -11.03
C VAL A 151 -10.19 1.66 -10.74
N ALA A 152 -10.24 0.35 -10.52
CA ALA A 152 -11.49 -0.36 -10.26
C ALA A 152 -12.20 0.14 -8.99
N PHE A 153 -11.46 0.37 -7.91
CA PHE A 153 -12.02 0.94 -6.69
C PHE A 153 -12.46 2.39 -6.90
N SER A 154 -11.72 3.21 -7.65
CA SER A 154 -12.15 4.58 -7.99
C SER A 154 -13.50 4.57 -8.71
N MET A 155 -13.68 3.68 -9.69
CA MET A 155 -14.96 3.53 -10.42
C MET A 155 -16.09 3.10 -9.47
N ALA A 156 -15.84 2.09 -8.63
CA ALA A 156 -16.85 1.60 -7.69
C ALA A 156 -17.26 2.67 -6.66
N ILE A 157 -16.31 3.48 -6.19
CA ILE A 157 -16.55 4.58 -5.25
C ILE A 157 -17.42 5.66 -5.90
N LEU A 158 -17.04 6.15 -7.10
CA LEU A 158 -17.78 7.23 -7.76
C LEU A 158 -19.21 6.81 -8.15
N ASN A 159 -19.41 5.54 -8.49
CA ASN A 159 -20.73 4.99 -8.82
C ASN A 159 -21.53 4.53 -7.60
N ASN A 160 -20.97 4.60 -6.39
CA ASN A 160 -21.54 4.01 -5.18
C ASN A 160 -21.93 2.53 -5.36
N ASP A 161 -21.12 1.78 -6.11
CA ASP A 161 -21.37 0.41 -6.53
C ASP A 161 -20.76 -0.58 -5.53
N LYS A 162 -21.56 -0.97 -4.54
CA LYS A 162 -21.16 -1.94 -3.51
C LYS A 162 -20.96 -3.35 -4.07
N ASP A 163 -21.67 -3.73 -5.13
CA ASP A 163 -21.52 -5.04 -5.74
C ASP A 163 -20.18 -5.14 -6.45
N ALA A 164 -19.73 -4.08 -7.14
CA ALA A 164 -18.39 -3.98 -7.69
C ALA A 164 -17.31 -4.08 -6.60
N VAL A 165 -17.48 -3.42 -5.45
CA VAL A 165 -16.56 -3.55 -4.31
C VAL A 165 -16.50 -5.01 -3.83
N GLY A 166 -17.64 -5.69 -3.69
CA GLY A 166 -17.70 -7.11 -3.32
C GLY A 166 -16.95 -8.01 -4.30
N ASN A 167 -17.16 -7.79 -5.61
CA ASN A 167 -16.46 -8.50 -6.67
C ASN A 167 -14.94 -8.29 -6.63
N LEU A 168 -14.49 -7.06 -6.31
CA LEU A 168 -13.06 -6.75 -6.14
C LEU A 168 -12.46 -7.49 -4.95
N ILE A 169 -13.15 -7.56 -3.81
CA ILE A 169 -12.72 -8.35 -2.65
C ILE A 169 -12.52 -9.82 -3.02
N ASP A 170 -13.45 -10.43 -3.75
CA ASP A 170 -13.32 -11.81 -4.18
C ASP A 170 -12.18 -12.01 -5.19
N ARG A 171 -11.95 -11.03 -6.07
CA ARG A 171 -10.77 -11.01 -6.94
C ARG A 171 -9.47 -10.96 -6.13
N ILE A 172 -9.40 -10.12 -5.11
CA ILE A 172 -8.23 -9.98 -4.23
C ILE A 172 -7.95 -11.30 -3.50
N LYS A 173 -8.98 -11.97 -2.96
CA LYS A 173 -8.83 -13.30 -2.35
C LYS A 173 -8.26 -14.34 -3.32
N ARG A 174 -8.72 -14.34 -4.58
CA ARG A 174 -8.17 -15.24 -5.63
C ARG A 174 -6.71 -14.92 -5.92
N HIS A 175 -6.39 -13.64 -6.13
CA HIS A 175 -5.01 -13.21 -6.37
C HIS A 175 -4.09 -13.59 -5.20
N ALA A 176 -4.48 -13.33 -3.94
CA ALA A 176 -3.70 -13.72 -2.76
C ALA A 176 -3.48 -15.24 -2.70
N LYS A 177 -4.49 -16.04 -3.07
CA LYS A 177 -4.38 -17.51 -3.15
C LYS A 177 -3.37 -17.94 -4.22
N GLU A 178 -3.44 -17.36 -5.41
CA GLU A 178 -2.52 -17.64 -6.53
C GLU A 178 -1.07 -17.25 -6.21
N ALA A 179 -0.89 -16.08 -5.60
CA ALA A 179 0.39 -15.60 -5.10
C ALA A 179 0.89 -16.38 -3.87
N LYS A 180 0.02 -17.21 -3.26
CA LYS A 180 0.26 -17.97 -2.02
C LYS A 180 0.58 -17.10 -0.80
N VAL A 181 0.23 -15.82 -0.80
CA VAL A 181 0.51 -14.87 0.28
C VAL A 181 -0.66 -14.80 1.27
N GLY A 182 -0.42 -15.15 2.53
CA GLY A 182 -1.40 -14.99 3.61
C GLY A 182 -1.48 -13.55 4.14
N PRO A 183 -2.56 -13.19 4.87
CA PRO A 183 -2.69 -11.89 5.49
C PRO A 183 -1.54 -11.63 6.48
N GLY A 184 -0.84 -10.50 6.32
CA GLY A 184 0.30 -10.14 7.15
C GLY A 184 1.62 -10.86 6.81
N GLU A 185 1.61 -11.76 5.82
CA GLU A 185 2.81 -12.46 5.33
C GLU A 185 3.49 -11.71 4.16
N GLU A 186 2.89 -10.60 3.72
CA GLU A 186 3.32 -9.80 2.58
C GLU A 186 4.42 -8.81 2.95
N ASP A 187 5.31 -8.54 1.99
CA ASP A 187 6.09 -7.31 1.93
C ASP A 187 5.56 -6.44 0.78
N GLY A 188 5.55 -5.13 0.98
CA GLY A 188 4.89 -4.20 0.09
C GLY A 188 5.87 -3.11 -0.28
N THR A 189 6.55 -3.25 -1.42
CA THR A 189 7.40 -2.15 -1.91
C THR A 189 6.62 -0.85 -2.12
N VAL A 190 5.29 -0.88 -2.27
CA VAL A 190 4.45 0.33 -2.33
C VAL A 190 3.07 0.10 -1.74
N ILE A 191 2.31 -0.93 -2.18
CA ILE A 191 1.02 -1.33 -1.60
C ILE A 191 0.90 -2.85 -1.70
N ALA A 192 0.42 -3.50 -0.63
CA ALA A 192 0.29 -4.94 -0.60
C ALA A 192 -1.13 -5.42 -0.98
N ILE A 193 -1.25 -6.70 -1.31
CA ILE A 193 -2.52 -7.31 -1.79
C ILE A 193 -3.61 -7.16 -0.72
N TRP A 194 -3.29 -7.42 0.54
CA TRP A 194 -4.29 -7.35 1.60
C TRP A 194 -4.62 -5.92 2.03
N ASP A 195 -3.82 -4.90 1.66
CA ASP A 195 -4.23 -3.50 1.85
C ASP A 195 -5.52 -3.20 1.07
N TRP A 196 -5.60 -3.68 -0.17
CA TRP A 196 -6.80 -3.56 -1.01
C TRP A 196 -8.00 -4.34 -0.47
N TYR A 197 -7.74 -5.49 0.17
CA TYR A 197 -8.79 -6.27 0.82
C TYR A 197 -9.43 -5.47 1.95
N GLU A 198 -8.60 -4.92 2.85
CA GLU A 198 -9.07 -4.13 4.00
C GLU A 198 -9.76 -2.83 3.54
N ILE A 199 -9.28 -2.20 2.45
CA ILE A 199 -9.99 -1.10 1.78
C ILE A 199 -11.38 -1.52 1.31
N GLY A 200 -11.50 -2.64 0.62
CA GLY A 200 -12.79 -3.15 0.16
C GLY A 200 -13.75 -3.44 1.32
N MET A 201 -13.26 -4.07 2.39
CA MET A 201 -14.04 -4.35 3.59
C MET A 201 -14.61 -3.07 4.20
N LYS A 202 -13.75 -2.04 4.33
CA LYS A 202 -14.15 -0.73 4.85
C LYS A 202 -15.21 -0.06 3.98
N LEU A 203 -15.04 -0.06 2.66
CA LEU A 203 -16.01 0.52 1.71
C LEU A 203 -17.40 -0.16 1.76
N LEU A 204 -17.46 -1.43 2.17
CA LEU A 204 -18.72 -2.15 2.41
C LEU A 204 -19.32 -1.90 3.81
N GLY A 205 -18.64 -1.15 4.68
CA GLY A 205 -19.04 -0.97 6.08
C GLY A 205 -18.81 -2.22 6.93
N LEU A 206 -17.89 -3.10 6.52
CA LEU A 206 -17.50 -4.30 7.25
C LEU A 206 -16.26 -4.00 8.11
N PRO A 207 -16.00 -4.81 9.17
CA PRO A 207 -14.77 -4.67 9.96
C PRO A 207 -13.52 -4.76 9.08
N SER A 208 -12.67 -3.75 9.19
CA SER A 208 -11.38 -3.62 8.53
C SER A 208 -10.28 -3.55 9.58
N ARG A 209 -9.09 -4.05 9.27
CA ARG A 209 -7.88 -3.85 10.11
C ARG A 209 -7.16 -2.54 9.79
N ILE A 210 -7.48 -1.93 8.67
CA ILE A 210 -6.99 -0.62 8.30
C ILE A 210 -8.17 0.35 8.48
N ASP A 211 -8.25 0.95 9.66
CA ASP A 211 -9.31 1.92 9.96
C ASP A 211 -8.97 3.37 9.57
N TYR A 212 -7.73 3.60 9.14
CA TYR A 212 -7.22 4.94 8.78
C TYR A 212 -7.43 5.32 7.30
N ILE A 213 -8.33 4.62 6.59
CA ILE A 213 -8.67 4.92 5.18
C ILE A 213 -9.70 6.06 5.09
N ASP A 214 -10.37 6.36 6.19
CA ASP A 214 -11.29 7.49 6.26
C ASP A 214 -10.48 8.79 6.44
N TRP A 215 -10.05 9.36 5.32
CA TRP A 215 -9.64 10.76 5.21
C TRP A 215 -10.73 11.65 4.66
#